data_AF-A0A967LXL4-F1
#
_entry.id   AF-A0A967LXL4-F1
#
_cell.length_a   1.000
_cell.length_b   1.000
_cell.length_c   1.000
_cell.angle_alpha   90.00
_cell.angle_beta   90.00
_cell.angle_gamma   90.00
#
_symmetry.space_group_name_H-M   'P 1'
#
loop_
_entity.id
_entity.type
_entity.pdbx_description
1 polymer ?
#
loop_
_entity_poly.entity_id
_entity_poly.type
_entity_poly.pdbx_seq_one_letter_code
_entity_poly.pdbx_strand_id
1 'polypeptide(L)'
;MSTLEHILLVFYLLALFSLFVYGINCYFLMIYYRMSLPKARLRQQHLQDKFIDTFPQTGWPRVTIQLPIYNERYVAERLVKAACQIDYPQELLEIQVLDDSTDDTVEIAGVVVQEMRKQ
;
A
#
# COMPACT_ATOMS: atom_id res chain seq x y z
N MET A 1 24.15 -45.94 2.94
CA MET A 1 24.00 -44.53 3.33
C MET A 1 24.32 -44.41 4.80
N SER A 2 25.24 -43.51 5.18
CA SER A 2 25.64 -43.32 6.59
C SER A 2 24.49 -42.76 7.44
N THR A 3 24.53 -42.93 8.77
CA THR A 3 23.54 -42.35 9.69
C THR A 3 23.47 -40.82 9.57
N LEU A 4 24.60 -40.19 9.28
CA LEU A 4 24.73 -38.75 9.04
C LEU A 4 23.95 -38.29 7.80
N GLU A 5 23.98 -39.06 6.70
CA GLU A 5 23.19 -38.77 5.50
C GLU A 5 21.68 -38.75 5.79
N HIS A 6 21.19 -39.68 6.61
CA HIS A 6 19.78 -39.74 6.98
C HIS A 6 19.38 -38.53 7.84
N ILE A 7 20.24 -38.11 8.77
CA ILE A 7 20.00 -36.91 9.60
C ILE A 7 19.91 -35.66 8.72
N LEU A 8 20.85 -35.49 7.79
CA LEU A 8 20.84 -34.35 6.85
C LEU A 8 19.60 -34.36 5.95
N LEU A 9 19.20 -35.53 5.45
CA LEU A 9 17.99 -35.69 4.64
C LEU A 9 16.74 -35.26 5.42
N VAL A 10 16.62 -35.66 6.69
CA VAL A 10 15.48 -35.29 7.55
C VAL A 10 15.42 -33.78 7.75
N PHE A 11 16.55 -33.13 8.07
CA PHE A 11 16.59 -31.66 8.20
C PHE A 11 16.23 -30.95 6.89
N TYR A 12 16.74 -31.44 5.76
CA TYR A 12 16.41 -30.89 4.44
C TYR A 12 14.91 -31.00 4.14
N LEU A 13 14.31 -32.17 4.38
CA LEU A 13 12.87 -32.38 4.18
C LEU A 13 12.02 -31.50 5.09
N LEU A 14 12.42 -31.30 6.35
CA LEU A 14 11.74 -30.40 7.28
C LEU A 14 11.80 -28.93 6.83
N ALA A 15 12.95 -28.48 6.34
CA ALA A 15 13.11 -27.13 5.79
C ALA A 15 12.23 -26.95 4.54
N LEU A 16 12.23 -27.93 3.64
CA LEU A 16 11.41 -27.91 2.42
C LEU A 16 9.91 -27.95 2.74
N PHE A 17 9.50 -28.74 3.72
CA PHE A 17 8.12 -28.78 4.20
C PHE A 17 7.70 -27.44 4.81
N SER A 18 8.57 -26.80 5.59
CA SER A 18 8.30 -25.47 6.15
C SER A 18 8.10 -24.41 5.07
N LEU A 19 8.95 -24.43 4.02
CA LEU A 19 8.80 -23.54 2.87
C LEU A 19 7.52 -23.83 2.08
N PHE A 20 7.13 -25.09 1.97
CA PHE A 20 5.87 -25.49 1.33
C PHE A 20 4.64 -24.96 2.10
N VAL A 21 4.63 -25.07 3.42
CA VAL A 21 3.55 -24.51 4.27
C VAL A 21 3.49 -22.98 4.14
N TYR A 22 4.64 -22.30 4.09
CA TYR A 22 4.70 -20.86 3.81
C TYR A 22 4.10 -20.51 2.44
N GLY A 23 4.43 -21.29 1.40
CA GLY A 23 3.83 -21.13 0.07
C GLY A 23 2.31 -21.30 0.06
N ILE A 24 1.78 -22.27 0.82
CA ILE A 24 0.33 -22.45 0.99
C ILE A 24 -0.31 -21.22 1.64
N ASN A 25 0.34 -20.64 2.66
CA ASN A 25 -0.16 -19.43 3.31
C ASN A 25 -0.28 -18.26 2.32
N CYS A 26 0.74 -18.04 1.49
CA CYS A 26 0.72 -17.02 0.43
C CYS A 26 -0.44 -17.25 -0.56
N TYR A 27 -0.66 -18.50 -0.98
CA TYR A 27 -1.74 -18.84 -1.90
C TYR A 27 -3.13 -18.64 -1.27
N PHE A 28 -3.27 -19.01 0.01
CA PHE A 28 -4.48 -18.76 0.78
C PHE A 28 -4.79 -17.26 0.90
N LEU A 29 -3.80 -16.44 1.25
CA LEU A 29 -3.94 -14.98 1.31
C LEU A 29 -4.33 -14.39 -0.04
N MET A 30 -3.73 -14.88 -1.14
CA MET A 30 -4.07 -14.45 -2.49
C MET A 30 -5.52 -14.77 -2.87
N ILE A 31 -5.99 -16.00 -2.59
CA ILE A 31 -7.38 -16.40 -2.84
C ILE A 31 -8.32 -15.55 -1.99
N TYR A 32 -8.03 -15.43 -0.70
CA TYR A 32 -8.84 -14.63 0.22
C TYR A 32 -8.95 -13.17 -0.25
N TYR A 33 -7.83 -12.56 -0.62
CA TYR A 33 -7.79 -11.21 -1.18
C TYR A 33 -8.67 -11.10 -2.44
N ARG A 34 -8.52 -12.02 -3.39
CA ARG A 34 -9.32 -12.03 -4.63
C ARG A 34 -10.82 -12.19 -4.36
N MET A 35 -11.20 -13.03 -3.39
CA MET A 35 -12.61 -13.22 -3.00
C MET A 35 -13.17 -12.02 -2.22
N SER A 36 -12.32 -11.29 -1.49
CA SER A 36 -12.72 -10.08 -0.75
C SER A 36 -12.83 -8.84 -1.63
N LEU A 37 -12.13 -8.80 -2.77
CA LEU A 37 -12.03 -7.62 -3.63
C LEU A 37 -13.38 -7.10 -4.14
N PRO A 38 -14.29 -7.94 -4.69
CA PRO A 38 -15.58 -7.46 -5.18
C PRO A 38 -16.44 -6.88 -4.06
N LYS A 39 -16.40 -7.50 -2.87
CA LYS A 39 -17.14 -7.03 -1.69
C LYS A 39 -16.61 -5.68 -1.19
N ALA A 40 -15.28 -5.50 -1.17
CA ALA A 40 -14.66 -4.24 -0.79
C ALA A 40 -15.01 -3.12 -1.78
N ARG A 41 -14.99 -3.40 -3.09
CA ARG A 41 -15.38 -2.44 -4.13
C ARG A 41 -16.84 -2.00 -4.01
N LEU A 42 -17.76 -2.95 -3.84
CA LEU A 42 -19.19 -2.63 -3.64
C LEU A 42 -19.41 -1.79 -2.38
N ARG A 43 -18.71 -2.12 -1.29
CA ARG A 43 -18.77 -1.34 -0.05
C ARG A 43 -18.24 0.08 -0.25
N GLN A 44 -17.14 0.25 -1.00
CA GLN A 44 -16.57 1.56 -1.29
C GLN A 44 -17.51 2.40 -2.16
N GLN A 45 -18.09 1.82 -3.21
CA GLN A 45 -19.10 2.50 -4.05
C GLN A 45 -20.29 2.96 -3.21
N HIS A 46 -20.85 2.08 -2.38
CA HIS A 46 -21.97 2.44 -1.53
C HIS A 46 -21.65 3.56 -0.52
N LEU A 47 -20.43 3.57 0.03
CA LEU A 47 -19.97 4.65 0.90
C LEU A 47 -19.82 5.97 0.14
N GLN A 48 -19.32 5.93 -1.09
CA GLN A 48 -19.14 7.10 -1.94
C GLN A 48 -20.49 7.68 -2.36
N ASP A 49 -21.42 6.85 -2.83
CA ASP A 49 -22.78 7.27 -3.20
C ASP A 49 -23.48 7.92 -1.99
N LYS A 50 -23.42 7.27 -0.83
CA LYS A 50 -23.99 7.81 0.41
C LYS A 50 -23.32 9.13 0.83
N PHE A 51 -22.01 9.26 0.64
CA PHE A 51 -21.28 10.49 0.94
C PHE A 51 -21.75 11.63 0.02
N ILE A 52 -21.84 11.39 -1.29
CA ILE A 52 -22.31 12.38 -2.29
C ILE A 52 -23.75 12.82 -1.99
N ASP A 53 -24.62 11.89 -1.58
CA ASP A 53 -26.01 12.18 -1.23
C ASP A 53 -26.15 12.98 0.08
N THR A 54 -25.21 12.80 1.02
CA THR A 54 -25.30 13.38 2.37
C THR A 54 -24.52 14.68 2.53
N PHE A 55 -23.39 14.84 1.82
CA PHE A 55 -22.52 15.99 1.97
C PHE A 55 -22.96 17.15 1.08
N PRO A 56 -22.97 18.39 1.62
CA PRO A 56 -23.27 19.56 0.81
C PRO A 56 -22.24 19.72 -0.30
N GLN A 57 -22.72 20.03 -1.50
CA GLN A 57 -21.88 20.26 -2.69
C GLN A 57 -21.03 21.55 -2.58
N THR A 58 -21.28 22.36 -1.55
CA THR A 58 -20.58 23.62 -1.26
C THR A 58 -20.14 23.67 0.21
N GLY A 59 -19.12 24.49 0.51
CA GLY A 59 -18.64 24.67 1.89
C GLY A 59 -17.68 23.57 2.37
N TRP A 60 -16.90 23.00 1.45
CA TRP A 60 -15.86 22.02 1.79
C TRP A 60 -14.82 22.61 2.77
N PRO A 61 -14.37 21.85 3.79
CA PRO A 61 -13.33 22.32 4.70
C PRO A 61 -11.96 22.36 4.01
N ARG A 62 -11.00 23.07 4.60
CA ARG A 62 -9.59 22.85 4.24
C ARG A 62 -9.11 21.54 4.85
N VAL A 63 -8.42 20.73 4.06
CA VAL A 63 -7.90 19.42 4.47
C VAL A 63 -6.42 19.34 4.17
N THR A 64 -5.66 18.84 5.15
CA THR A 64 -4.25 18.49 4.98
C THR A 64 -4.10 16.98 5.06
N ILE A 65 -3.47 16.38 4.05
CA ILE A 65 -3.06 14.97 4.03
C ILE A 65 -1.58 14.92 4.36
N GLN A 66 -1.22 14.22 5.43
CA GLN A 66 0.17 14.00 5.81
C GLN A 66 0.61 12.58 5.45
N LEU A 67 1.71 12.49 4.72
CA LEU A 67 2.32 11.24 4.26
C LEU A 67 3.64 11.04 5.02
N PRO A 68 3.63 10.40 6.20
CA PRO A 68 4.85 10.02 6.91
C PRO A 68 5.52 8.83 6.20
N ILE A 69 6.78 9.00 5.80
CA ILE A 69 7.55 8.02 5.01
C ILE A 69 8.88 7.73 5.71
N TYR A 70 9.24 6.44 5.79
CA TYR A 70 10.53 5.98 6.30
C TYR A 70 10.99 4.68 5.59
N ASN A 71 12.02 4.77 4.77
CA ASN A 71 12.63 3.68 3.99
C ASN A 71 11.61 2.89 3.13
N GLU A 72 10.69 3.61 2.48
CA GLU A 72 9.62 3.03 1.64
C GLU A 72 9.84 3.25 0.13
N ARG A 73 11.09 3.17 -0.33
CA ARG A 73 11.54 3.41 -1.71
C ARG A 73 10.58 2.92 -2.81
N TYR A 74 10.07 1.69 -2.69
CA TYR A 74 9.23 1.05 -3.72
C TYR A 74 7.76 1.52 -3.77
N VAL A 75 7.36 2.32 -2.78
CA VAL A 75 5.97 2.76 -2.57
C VAL A 75 5.85 4.28 -2.50
N ALA A 76 6.90 5.02 -2.15
CA ALA A 76 6.88 6.48 -2.03
C ALA A 76 6.30 7.18 -3.27
N GLU A 77 6.76 6.83 -4.47
CA GLU A 77 6.25 7.44 -5.71
C GLU A 77 4.74 7.21 -5.91
N ARG A 78 4.28 5.96 -5.82
CA ARG A 78 2.86 5.63 -6.04
C ARG A 78 1.97 6.25 -4.97
N LEU A 79 2.49 6.36 -3.74
CA LEU A 79 1.78 6.96 -2.61
C LEU A 79 1.54 8.46 -2.86
N VAL A 80 2.59 9.20 -3.21
CA VAL A 80 2.49 10.64 -3.49
C VAL A 80 1.57 10.88 -4.70
N LYS A 81 1.74 10.13 -5.80
CA LYS A 81 0.88 10.25 -6.98
C LYS A 81 -0.58 9.96 -6.65
N ALA A 82 -0.86 8.92 -5.86
CA ALA A 82 -2.23 8.58 -5.47
C ALA A 82 -2.87 9.66 -4.59
N ALA A 83 -2.12 10.25 -3.65
CA ALA A 83 -2.62 11.34 -2.82
C ALA A 83 -3.00 12.57 -3.64
N CYS A 84 -2.17 12.92 -4.64
CA CYS A 84 -2.44 14.03 -5.55
C CYS A 84 -3.62 13.77 -6.52
N GLN A 85 -4.05 12.52 -6.69
CA GLN A 85 -5.20 12.14 -7.54
C GLN A 85 -6.53 12.10 -6.77
N ILE A 86 -6.54 12.49 -5.50
CA ILE A 86 -7.77 12.56 -4.72
C ILE A 86 -8.67 13.65 -5.30
N ASP A 87 -9.93 13.28 -5.55
CA ASP A 87 -10.96 14.19 -6.05
C ASP A 87 -11.43 15.13 -4.92
N TYR A 88 -10.73 16.26 -4.78
CA TYR A 88 -11.01 17.31 -3.81
C TYR A 88 -10.67 18.69 -4.40
N PRO A 89 -11.37 19.77 -4.03
CA PRO A 89 -11.00 21.12 -4.47
C PRO A 89 -9.54 21.45 -4.11
N GLN A 90 -8.73 21.72 -5.13
CA GLN A 90 -7.27 21.87 -4.98
C GLN A 90 -6.87 23.02 -4.05
N GLU A 91 -7.62 24.12 -4.06
CA GLU A 91 -7.42 25.28 -3.22
C GLU A 91 -7.70 25.03 -1.72
N LEU A 92 -8.37 23.91 -1.42
CA LEU A 92 -8.70 23.44 -0.08
C LEU A 92 -7.88 22.23 0.34
N LEU A 93 -7.09 21.63 -0.56
CA LEU A 93 -6.28 20.44 -0.28
C LEU A 93 -4.80 20.80 -0.15
N GLU A 94 -4.21 20.41 0.95
CA GLU A 94 -2.76 20.43 1.15
C GLU A 94 -2.24 19.00 1.31
N ILE A 95 -1.13 18.68 0.64
CA ILE A 95 -0.46 17.39 0.79
C ILE A 95 0.95 17.63 1.30
N GLN A 96 1.27 17.05 2.46
CA GLN A 96 2.57 17.15 3.10
C GLN A 96 3.25 15.78 3.07
N VAL A 97 4.45 15.73 2.49
CA VAL A 97 5.32 14.55 2.54
C VAL A 97 6.34 14.76 3.67
N LEU A 98 6.27 13.90 4.68
CA LEU A 98 7.12 13.94 5.88
C LEU A 98 8.08 12.75 5.80
N ASP A 99 9.26 12.98 5.25
CA ASP A 99 10.24 11.92 5.00
C ASP A 99 11.44 12.04 5.96
N ASP A 100 11.70 10.98 6.73
CA ASP A 100 12.86 10.84 7.63
C ASP A 100 13.75 9.65 7.21
N SER A 101 13.64 9.22 5.95
CA SER A 101 14.35 8.05 5.43
C SER A 101 15.86 8.29 5.34
N THR A 102 16.61 7.21 5.54
CA THR A 102 18.07 7.21 5.42
C THR A 102 18.57 6.62 4.10
N ASP A 103 17.65 6.07 3.30
CA ASP A 103 17.91 5.54 1.97
C ASP A 103 17.54 6.56 0.88
N ASP A 104 17.47 6.11 -0.38
CA ASP A 104 17.16 6.96 -1.52
C ASP A 104 15.67 7.27 -1.68
N THR A 105 14.83 6.93 -0.70
CA THR A 105 13.42 7.33 -0.67
C THR A 105 13.26 8.84 -0.74
N VAL A 106 14.14 9.60 -0.07
CA VAL A 106 14.12 11.07 -0.05
C VAL A 106 14.24 11.66 -1.46
N GLU A 107 15.14 11.11 -2.28
CA GLU A 107 15.36 11.57 -3.66
C GLU A 107 14.13 11.26 -4.52
N ILE A 108 13.61 10.04 -4.44
CA ILE A 108 12.43 9.60 -5.19
C ILE A 108 11.21 10.45 -4.83
N ALA A 109 10.94 10.63 -3.54
CA ALA A 109 9.84 11.44 -3.05
C ALA A 109 10.00 12.90 -3.50
N GLY A 110 11.22 13.44 -3.42
CA GLY A 110 11.54 14.80 -3.88
C GLY A 110 11.25 15.02 -5.35
N VAL A 111 11.69 14.11 -6.24
CA VAL A 111 11.42 14.19 -7.68
C VAL A 111 9.92 14.18 -7.95
N VAL A 112 9.19 13.25 -7.34
CA VAL A 112 7.75 13.10 -7.56
C VAL A 112 6.98 14.32 -7.04
N VAL A 113 7.36 14.87 -5.89
CA VAL A 113 6.75 16.11 -5.37
C VAL A 113 6.96 17.28 -6.33
N GLN A 114 8.15 17.41 -6.95
CA GLN A 114 8.41 18.46 -7.93
C GLN A 114 7.62 18.27 -9.23
N GLU A 115 7.41 17.03 -9.67
CA GLU A 115 6.53 16.72 -10.80
C GLU A 115 5.08 17.10 -10.51
N MET A 116 4.54 16.67 -9.37
CA MET A 116 3.14 16.90 -9.01
C MET A 116 2.83 18.37 -8.73
N ARG A 117 3.80 19.16 -8.27
CA ARG A 117 3.62 20.62 -8.08
C ARG A 117 3.48 21.42 -9.38
N LYS A 118 3.88 20.85 -10.52
CA LYS A 118 3.81 21.51 -11.83
C LYS A 118 2.50 21.22 -12.57
N GLN A 119 1.76 20.20 -12.15
CA GLN A 119 0.41 19.92 -12.62
C GLN A 119 -0.58 20.89 -11.99
#